data_AF-A0A522VHE5-F1
#
_entry.id   AF-A0A522VHE5-F1
#
_cell.length_a   1.000
_cell.length_b   1.000
_cell.length_c   1.000
_cell.angle_alpha   90.00
_cell.angle_beta   90.00
_cell.angle_gamma   90.00
#
_symmetry.space_group_name_H-M   'P 1'
#
loop_
_entity.id
_entity.type
_entity.pdbx_description
1 polymer ?
#
loop_
_entity_poly.entity_id
_entity_poly.type
_entity_poly.pdbx_seq_one_letter_code
_entity_poly.pdbx_strand_id
1 'polypeptide(L)'
;MNTSPLSKPKSFDAALLLLGALAGAYVLYLAGRYLAAPGYFDHAEPVVAQFSWEFLNGQPLYRPLADPAYRINLHGPLLALLESALFGLAGPSIAASKLVPLAATCLALLLFAWHQLRGKGAMAFDLGSLLFAGYLMLTAPIGFWNRP
;
A
#
# COMPACT_ATOMS: atom_id res chain seq x y z
N MET A 1 31.31 -18.30 33.51
CA MET A 1 31.08 -16.99 32.85
C MET A 1 29.59 -16.79 32.72
N ASN A 2 29.04 -15.86 33.49
CA ASN A 2 27.61 -15.57 33.54
C ASN A 2 27.39 -14.34 32.65
N THR A 3 27.02 -14.53 31.38
CA THR A 3 26.65 -13.43 30.50
C THR A 3 25.26 -12.95 30.93
N SER A 4 25.21 -11.86 31.70
CA SER A 4 23.94 -11.20 31.97
C SER A 4 23.32 -10.77 30.63
N PRO A 5 22.01 -10.97 30.42
CA PRO A 5 21.34 -10.42 29.26
C PRO A 5 21.42 -8.90 29.38
N LEU A 6 22.09 -8.25 28.42
CA LEU A 6 22.10 -6.80 28.27
C LEU A 6 20.65 -6.30 28.25
N SER A 7 20.20 -5.75 29.38
CA SER A 7 18.88 -5.12 29.48
C SER A 7 18.87 -3.92 28.54
N LYS A 8 18.03 -3.96 27.51
CA LYS A 8 17.88 -2.82 26.59
C LYS A 8 17.53 -1.57 27.39
N PRO A 9 18.21 -0.42 27.14
CA PRO A 9 17.85 0.82 27.80
C PRO A 9 16.45 1.26 27.35
N LYS A 10 15.59 1.66 28.29
CA LYS A 10 14.21 2.10 28.04
C LYS A 10 14.09 3.23 27.00
N SER A 11 15.16 4.02 26.81
CA SER A 11 15.23 5.09 25.80
C SER A 11 15.25 4.56 24.35
N PHE A 12 15.73 3.33 24.13
CA PHE A 12 15.77 2.71 22.82
C PHE A 12 14.36 2.37 22.32
N ASP A 13 13.52 1.81 23.19
CA ASP A 13 12.13 1.47 22.86
C ASP A 13 11.30 2.73 22.60
N ALA A 14 11.54 3.82 23.35
CA ALA A 14 10.87 5.10 23.13
C ALA A 14 11.23 5.76 21.79
N ALA A 15 12.51 5.73 21.41
CA ALA A 15 12.98 6.28 20.14
C ALA A 15 12.39 5.50 18.95
N LEU A 16 12.32 4.18 19.07
CA LEU A 16 11.77 3.33 18.03
C LEU A 16 10.25 3.50 17.87
N LEU A 17 9.50 3.59 18.97
CA LEU A 17 8.07 3.92 18.94
C LEU A 17 7.81 5.28 18.27
N LEU A 18 8.64 6.29 18.57
CA LEU A 18 8.55 7.60 17.93
C LEU A 18 8.79 7.51 16.42
N LEU A 19 9.80 6.76 15.98
CA LEU A 19 10.08 6.55 14.56
C LEU A 19 8.92 5.82 13.85
N GLY A 20 8.35 4.78 14.47
CA GLY A 20 7.17 4.08 13.96
C GLY A 20 5.96 5.01 13.83
N ALA A 21 5.72 5.88 14.82
CA ALA A 21 4.66 6.88 14.78
C ALA A 21 4.86 7.91 13.66
N LEU A 22 6.08 8.44 13.50
CA LEU A 22 6.43 9.38 12.43
C LEU A 22 6.29 8.76 11.04
N ALA A 23 6.74 7.51 10.88
CA ALA A 23 6.54 6.70 9.69
C ALA A 23 5.04 6.58 9.35
N GLY A 24 4.21 6.16 10.32
CA GLY A 24 2.77 6.07 10.13
C GLY A 24 2.13 7.41 9.75
N ALA A 25 2.51 8.50 10.42
CA ALA A 25 2.03 9.84 10.10
C ALA A 25 2.40 10.28 8.67
N TYR A 26 3.62 9.97 8.22
CA TYR A 26 4.07 10.28 6.86
C TYR A 26 3.27 9.48 5.80
N VAL A 27 2.99 8.20 6.06
CA VAL A 27 2.15 7.40 5.16
C VAL A 27 0.73 7.96 5.06
N LEU A 28 0.13 8.36 6.19
CA LEU A 28 -1.19 8.99 6.20
C LEU A 28 -1.19 10.34 5.44
N TYR A 29 -0.13 11.12 5.59
CA TYR A 29 0.05 12.35 4.82
C TYR A 29 0.10 12.08 3.30
N LEU A 30 0.90 11.11 2.86
CA LEU A 30 0.99 10.71 1.45
C LEU A 30 -0.35 10.16 0.93
N ALA A 31 -1.05 9.34 1.72
CA ALA A 31 -2.36 8.81 1.38
C ALA A 31 -3.38 9.95 1.16
N GLY A 32 -3.39 10.95 2.04
CA GLY A 32 -4.25 12.13 1.89
C GLY A 32 -3.93 12.93 0.63
N ARG A 33 -2.63 13.16 0.35
CA ARG A 33 -2.19 13.82 -0.89
C ARG A 33 -2.58 13.03 -2.14
N TYR A 34 -2.48 11.71 -2.09
CA TYR A 34 -2.84 10.83 -3.19
C TYR A 34 -4.34 10.81 -3.47
N LEU A 35 -5.17 10.76 -2.43
CA LEU A 35 -6.64 10.85 -2.57
C LEU A 35 -7.08 12.18 -3.18
N ALA A 36 -6.43 13.29 -2.79
CA ALA A 36 -6.74 14.61 -3.33
C ALA A 36 -6.24 14.83 -4.76
N ALA A 37 -5.30 14.00 -5.26
CA ALA A 37 -4.77 14.16 -6.60
C ALA A 37 -5.83 13.76 -7.66
N PRO A 38 -6.00 14.55 -8.74
CA PRO A 38 -6.98 14.24 -9.79
C PRO A 38 -6.57 13.09 -10.70
N GLY A 39 -5.34 12.58 -10.57
CA GLY A 39 -4.80 11.49 -11.38
C GLY A 39 -4.02 10.48 -10.55
N TYR A 40 -3.35 9.57 -11.24
CA TYR A 40 -2.56 8.50 -10.64
C TYR A 40 -1.11 8.94 -10.43
N PHE A 41 -0.46 8.31 -9.45
CA PHE A 41 0.94 8.56 -9.16
C PHE A 41 1.83 7.58 -9.90
N ASP A 42 1.32 6.41 -10.24
CA ASP A 42 2.01 5.41 -11.05
C ASP A 42 1.18 5.01 -12.28
N HIS A 43 1.88 4.64 -13.35
CA HIS A 43 1.30 4.26 -14.63
C HIS A 43 0.55 2.92 -14.60
N ALA A 44 0.83 2.03 -13.64
CA ALA A 44 0.11 0.76 -13.52
C ALA A 44 -1.29 0.94 -12.90
N GLU A 45 -1.49 1.98 -12.09
CA GLU A 45 -2.76 2.26 -11.42
C GLU A 45 -3.92 2.53 -12.41
N PRO A 46 -3.81 3.40 -13.43
CA PRO A 46 -4.89 3.57 -14.41
C PRO A 46 -5.13 2.30 -15.23
N VAL A 47 -4.11 1.47 -15.44
CA VAL A 47 -4.24 0.19 -16.14
C VAL A 47 -5.13 -0.75 -15.33
N VAL A 48 -4.84 -0.93 -14.03
CA VAL A 48 -5.66 -1.77 -13.13
C VAL A 48 -7.09 -1.24 -13.05
N ALA A 49 -7.27 0.07 -12.87
CA ALA A 49 -8.59 0.68 -12.82
C ALA A 49 -9.40 0.42 -14.11
N GLN A 50 -8.75 0.50 -15.28
CA GLN A 50 -9.38 0.18 -16.54
C GLN A 50 -9.78 -1.31 -16.63
N PHE A 51 -8.89 -2.24 -16.25
CA PHE A 51 -9.20 -3.68 -16.19
C PHE A 51 -10.38 -3.97 -15.27
N SER A 52 -10.42 -3.35 -14.10
CA SER A 52 -11.51 -3.50 -13.13
C SER A 52 -12.84 -3.00 -13.66
N TRP A 53 -12.84 -1.87 -14.36
CA TRP A 53 -14.04 -1.34 -14.98
C TRP A 53 -14.52 -2.23 -16.13
N GLU A 54 -13.61 -2.67 -17.00
CA GLU A 54 -13.96 -3.59 -18.09
C GLU A 54 -14.53 -4.91 -17.57
N PHE A 55 -13.91 -5.47 -16.52
CA PHE A 55 -14.40 -6.68 -15.87
C PHE A 55 -15.80 -6.49 -15.29
N LEU A 56 -16.05 -5.37 -14.62
CA LEU A 56 -17.38 -5.02 -14.12
C LEU A 56 -18.43 -4.96 -15.26
N ASN A 57 -18.01 -4.58 -16.47
CA ASN A 57 -18.85 -4.54 -17.67
C ASN A 57 -18.84 -5.86 -18.48
N GLY A 58 -18.41 -6.97 -17.88
CA GLY A 58 -18.50 -8.31 -18.48
C GLY A 58 -17.36 -8.67 -19.42
N GLN A 59 -16.31 -7.86 -19.52
CA GLN A 59 -15.10 -8.24 -20.25
C GLN A 59 -14.26 -9.23 -19.45
N PRO A 60 -13.49 -10.11 -20.10
CA PRO A 60 -12.57 -11.00 -19.39
C PRO A 60 -11.40 -10.23 -18.80
N LEU A 61 -11.00 -10.59 -17.58
CA LEU A 61 -9.84 -9.99 -16.91
C LEU A 61 -8.51 -10.33 -17.60
N TYR A 62 -8.42 -11.56 -18.14
CA TYR A 62 -7.32 -12.02 -18.98
C TYR A 62 -7.82 -12.29 -20.38
N ARG A 63 -7.27 -11.57 -21.35
CA ARG A 63 -7.56 -11.76 -22.76
C ARG A 63 -6.59 -12.76 -23.38
N PRO A 64 -7.01 -13.54 -24.40
CA PRO A 64 -6.09 -14.36 -25.18
C PRO A 64 -5.02 -13.49 -25.86
N LEU A 65 -3.83 -14.04 -26.11
CA LEU A 65 -2.72 -13.33 -26.77
C LEU A 65 -3.05 -12.84 -28.18
N ALA A 66 -4.02 -13.48 -28.86
CA ALA A 66 -4.47 -13.10 -30.19
C ALA A 66 -5.55 -11.99 -30.18
N ASP A 67 -6.06 -11.59 -29.02
CA ASP A 67 -7.04 -10.51 -28.90
C ASP A 67 -6.34 -9.16 -29.19
N PRO A 68 -6.83 -8.34 -30.14
CA PRO A 68 -6.26 -7.01 -30.40
C PRO A 68 -6.32 -6.06 -29.20
N ALA A 69 -7.19 -6.32 -28.21
CA ALA A 69 -7.27 -5.58 -26.96
C ALA A 69 -6.46 -6.23 -25.82
N TYR A 70 -5.62 -7.23 -26.12
CA TYR A 70 -4.69 -7.85 -25.17
C TYR A 70 -3.78 -6.78 -24.55
N ARG A 71 -3.68 -6.81 -23.22
CA ARG A 71 -2.81 -5.94 -22.44
C ARG A 71 -2.12 -6.76 -21.36
N ILE A 72 -0.89 -6.39 -21.07
CA ILE A 72 -0.12 -6.98 -19.97
C ILE A 72 -0.49 -6.23 -18.69
N ASN A 73 -0.92 -6.98 -17.68
CA ASN A 73 -1.07 -6.48 -16.32
C ASN A 73 -0.06 -7.21 -15.42
N LEU A 74 0.78 -6.45 -14.72
CA LEU A 74 1.75 -7.00 -13.77
C LEU A 74 1.10 -7.30 -12.41
N HIS A 75 -0.11 -6.79 -12.16
CA HIS A 75 -0.84 -7.03 -10.92
C HIS A 75 -1.69 -8.29 -11.00
N GLY A 76 -1.77 -8.99 -9.87
CA GLY A 76 -2.60 -10.18 -9.73
C GLY A 76 -4.10 -9.87 -9.78
N PRO A 77 -4.94 -10.89 -10.02
CA PRO A 77 -6.36 -10.70 -10.31
C PRO A 77 -7.16 -10.19 -9.10
N LEU A 78 -6.69 -10.47 -7.89
CA LEU A 78 -7.40 -10.10 -6.65
C LEU A 78 -7.60 -8.59 -6.53
N LEU A 79 -6.58 -7.80 -6.88
CA LEU A 79 -6.68 -6.34 -6.84
C LEU A 79 -7.79 -5.87 -7.77
N ALA A 80 -7.79 -6.37 -9.01
CA ALA A 80 -8.78 -5.99 -9.99
C ALA A 80 -10.20 -6.37 -9.56
N LEU A 81 -10.38 -7.57 -8.98
CA LEU A 81 -11.68 -8.04 -8.48
C LEU A 81 -12.22 -7.18 -7.33
N LEU A 82 -11.36 -6.84 -6.36
CA LEU A 82 -11.76 -5.98 -5.23
C LEU A 82 -12.15 -4.58 -5.72
N GLU A 83 -11.40 -4.05 -6.67
CA GLU A 83 -11.68 -2.74 -7.25
C GLU A 83 -12.94 -2.74 -8.13
N SER A 84 -13.19 -3.80 -8.91
CA SER A 84 -14.45 -3.99 -9.62
C SER A 84 -15.65 -4.05 -8.67
N ALA A 85 -15.52 -4.76 -7.55
CA ALA A 85 -16.57 -4.82 -6.53
C ALA A 85 -16.85 -3.42 -5.96
N LEU A 86 -15.80 -2.64 -5.68
CA LEU A 86 -15.94 -1.28 -5.21
C LEU A 86 -16.59 -0.35 -6.26
N PHE A 87 -16.21 -0.47 -7.53
CA PHE A 87 -16.86 0.27 -8.62
C PHE A 87 -18.35 -0.07 -8.75
N GLY A 88 -18.73 -1.33 -8.52
CA GLY A 88 -20.14 -1.74 -8.49
C GLY A 88 -20.92 -1.10 -7.33
N LEU A 89 -20.27 -0.81 -6.20
CA LEU A 89 -20.90 -0.23 -5.01
C LEU A 89 -20.91 1.31 -5.00
N ALA A 90 -19.80 1.94 -5.37
CA ALA A 90 -19.56 3.38 -5.25
C ALA A 90 -19.57 4.11 -6.60
N GLY A 91 -19.69 3.38 -7.70
CA GLY A 91 -19.49 3.89 -9.06
C GLY A 91 -18.02 3.96 -9.47
N PRO A 92 -17.71 3.83 -10.76
CA PRO A 92 -16.35 3.95 -11.26
C PRO A 92 -15.86 5.40 -11.20
N SER A 93 -14.75 5.62 -10.51
CA SER A 93 -14.08 6.92 -10.44
C SER A 93 -12.62 6.76 -10.07
N ILE A 94 -11.81 7.78 -10.39
CA ILE A 94 -10.40 7.83 -9.96
C ILE A 94 -10.31 7.77 -8.43
N ALA A 95 -11.18 8.47 -7.71
CA ALA A 95 -11.22 8.40 -6.25
C ALA A 95 -11.49 6.97 -5.76
N ALA A 96 -12.48 6.28 -6.33
CA ALA A 96 -12.82 4.91 -5.96
C ALA A 96 -11.65 3.93 -6.21
N SER A 97 -10.95 4.05 -7.35
CA SER A 97 -9.82 3.16 -7.68
C SER A 97 -8.68 3.20 -6.65
N LYS A 98 -8.54 4.34 -5.95
CA LYS A 98 -7.49 4.54 -4.96
C LYS A 98 -7.80 3.90 -3.61
N LEU A 99 -9.08 3.64 -3.32
CA LEU A 99 -9.51 3.20 -1.99
C LEU A 99 -9.07 1.78 -1.68
N VAL A 100 -9.06 0.87 -2.66
CA VAL A 100 -8.63 -0.52 -2.45
C VAL A 100 -7.15 -0.61 -2.03
N PRO A 101 -6.18 -0.06 -2.78
CA PRO A 101 -4.77 -0.09 -2.37
C PRO A 101 -4.50 0.70 -1.09
N LEU A 102 -5.22 1.80 -0.85
CA LEU A 102 -5.12 2.55 0.40
C LEU A 102 -5.64 1.76 1.60
N ALA A 103 -6.78 1.09 1.47
CA ALA A 103 -7.34 0.23 2.50
C ALA A 103 -6.39 -0.95 2.80
N ALA A 104 -5.79 -1.55 1.77
CA ALA A 104 -4.78 -2.60 1.94
C ALA A 104 -3.54 -2.10 2.70
N THR A 105 -3.06 -0.89 2.37
CA THR A 105 -1.93 -0.24 3.05
C THR A 105 -2.24 0.03 4.53
N CYS A 106 -3.41 0.62 4.81
CA CYS A 106 -3.86 0.87 6.18
C CYS A 106 -4.03 -0.44 6.96
N LEU A 107 -4.63 -1.47 6.36
CA LEU A 107 -4.82 -2.77 6.99
C LEU A 107 -3.47 -3.43 7.33
N ALA A 108 -2.49 -3.36 6.42
CA ALA A 108 -1.14 -3.87 6.68
C ALA A 108 -0.53 -3.19 7.91
N LEU A 109 -0.58 -1.86 7.99
CA LEU A 109 -0.09 -1.09 9.14
C LEU A 109 -0.80 -1.49 10.44
N LEU A 110 -2.13 -1.64 10.41
CA LEU A 110 -2.93 -2.05 11.56
C LEU A 110 -2.58 -3.47 12.02
N LEU A 111 -2.41 -4.42 11.10
CA LEU A 111 -2.03 -5.80 11.43
C LEU A 111 -0.63 -5.86 12.03
N PHE A 112 0.33 -5.08 11.50
CA PHE A 112 1.65 -4.94 12.08
C PHE A 112 1.59 -4.38 13.51
N ALA A 113 0.83 -3.29 13.73
CA ALA A 113 0.65 -2.71 15.05
C ALA A 113 -0.05 -3.67 16.03
N TRP A 114 -1.09 -4.37 15.58
CA TRP A 114 -1.82 -5.35 16.39
C TRP A 114 -0.97 -6.55 16.80
N HIS A 115 -0.20 -7.11 15.85
CA HIS A 115 0.75 -8.18 16.14
C HIS A 115 1.78 -7.74 17.20
N GLN A 116 2.17 -6.47 17.18
CA GLN A 116 3.12 -5.91 18.14
C GLN A 116 2.53 -5.74 19.54
N LEU A 117 1.30 -5.26 19.65
CA LEU A 117 0.59 -5.15 20.94
C LEU A 117 0.42 -6.50 21.64
N ARG A 118 0.54 -7.61 20.91
CA ARG A 118 0.52 -8.98 21.45
C ARG A 118 1.88 -9.48 21.95
N GLY A 119 2.87 -8.59 22.12
CA GLY A 119 4.05 -8.86 22.94
C GLY A 119 5.19 -9.64 22.27
N LYS A 120 5.20 -9.75 20.93
CA LYS A 120 6.26 -10.47 20.19
C LYS A 120 7.52 -9.63 19.87
N GLY A 121 7.70 -8.49 20.55
CA GLY A 121 8.95 -7.71 20.61
C GLY A 121 8.99 -6.45 19.73
N ALA A 122 9.09 -5.28 20.37
CA ALA A 122 8.98 -3.94 19.73
C ALA A 122 9.88 -3.77 18.50
N MET A 123 11.11 -4.29 18.60
CA MET A 123 12.15 -4.17 17.58
C MET A 123 11.72 -4.65 16.18
N ALA A 124 10.88 -5.68 16.07
CA ALA A 124 10.44 -6.19 14.76
C ALA A 124 9.45 -5.25 14.07
N PHE A 125 8.53 -4.64 14.83
CA PHE A 125 7.61 -3.62 14.31
C PHE A 125 8.35 -2.34 13.95
N ASP A 126 9.30 -1.92 14.78
CA ASP A 126 10.01 -0.67 14.56
C ASP A 126 10.91 -0.77 13.33
N LEU A 127 11.64 -1.88 13.19
CA LEU A 127 12.41 -2.19 11.99
C LEU A 127 11.48 -2.37 10.78
N GLY A 128 10.37 -3.08 10.93
CA GLY A 128 9.40 -3.28 9.85
C GLY A 128 8.76 -1.98 9.36
N SER A 129 8.41 -1.07 10.28
CA SER A 129 7.82 0.23 9.99
C SER A 129 8.84 1.18 9.39
N LEU A 130 10.09 1.16 9.89
CA LEU A 130 11.21 1.90 9.28
C LEU A 130 11.52 1.40 7.88
N LEU A 131 11.56 0.08 7.66
CA LEU A 131 11.78 -0.51 6.35
C LEU A 131 10.61 -0.22 5.41
N PHE A 132 9.38 -0.29 5.90
CA PHE A 132 8.18 0.01 5.12
C PHE A 132 8.11 1.49 4.74
N ALA A 133 8.30 2.40 5.69
CA ALA A 133 8.34 3.83 5.41
C ALA A 133 9.54 4.19 4.54
N GLY A 134 10.71 3.60 4.80
CA GLY A 134 11.90 3.76 3.96
C GLY A 134 11.66 3.27 2.52
N TYR A 135 10.96 2.14 2.36
CA TYR A 135 10.55 1.64 1.05
C TYR A 135 9.56 2.58 0.36
N LEU A 136 8.56 3.09 1.08
CA LEU A 136 7.62 4.08 0.54
C LEU A 136 8.31 5.39 0.18
N MET A 137 9.32 5.82 0.94
CA MET A 137 10.13 7.01 0.64
C MET A 137 11.07 6.78 -0.56
N LEU A 138 11.62 5.58 -0.71
CA LEU A 138 12.47 5.21 -1.85
C LEU A 138 11.65 5.11 -3.13
N THR A 139 10.45 4.52 -3.03
CA THR A 139 9.58 4.29 -4.19
C THR A 139 8.73 5.50 -4.53
N ALA A 140 8.48 6.43 -3.61
CA ALA A 140 7.78 7.68 -3.88
C ALA A 140 8.38 8.39 -5.11
N PRO A 141 9.66 8.85 -5.12
CA PRO A 141 10.26 9.51 -6.29
C PRO A 141 10.27 8.68 -7.57
N ILE A 142 10.29 7.35 -7.46
CA ILE A 142 10.38 6.42 -8.58
C ILE A 142 9.01 6.13 -9.18
N GLY A 143 7.95 6.10 -8.37
CA GLY A 143 6.57 5.92 -8.80
C GLY A 143 6.07 7.15 -9.55
N PHE A 144 6.43 8.35 -9.08
CA PHE A 144 6.11 9.63 -9.71
C PHE A 144 6.88 9.88 -11.01
N TRP A 145 6.73 9.02 -12.03
CA TRP A 145 7.17 9.27 -13.40
C TRP A 145 6.49 10.48 -14.06
N ASN A 146 5.72 11.26 -13.32
CA ASN A 146 5.39 12.63 -13.66
C ASN A 146 6.59 13.53 -13.32
N ARG A 147 7.62 13.48 -14.17
CA ARG A 147 8.49 14.66 -14.32
C ARG A 147 7.61 15.80 -14.85
N PRO A 148 7.76 17.03 -14.35
CA PRO A 148 7.04 18.18 -14.91
C PRO A 148 7.25 18.29 -16.43
#